data_AF-A0A7W5FJ97-F1
#
_entry.id   AF-A0A7W5FJ97-F1
#
_cell.length_a   1.000
_cell.length_b   1.000
_cell.length_c   1.000
_cell.angle_alpha   90.00
_cell.angle_beta   90.00
_cell.angle_gamma   90.00
#
_symmetry.space_group_name_H-M   'P 1'
#
loop_
_entity.id
_entity.type
_entity.pdbx_description
1 polymer ?
#
loop_
_entity_poly.entity_id
_entity_poly.type
_entity_poly.pdbx_seq_one_letter_code
_entity_poly.pdbx_strand_id
1 'polypeptide(L)'
;MSDEWLDNAEVLVLQPLEDSPLPLWELRWHEVTTVQQLADILAPGLISLATRGFVEVRRFHNWPAQWDEGLPLTGDDLARESTRAAVWSDSPEGVVLAAHITEAGRRLL
;
A
#
# COMPACT_ATOMS: atom_id res chain seq x y z
N MET A 1 24.62 6.17 8.26
CA MET A 1 24.51 4.88 7.56
C MET A 1 23.38 4.15 8.26
N SER A 2 22.14 4.49 7.94
CA SER A 2 20.99 3.81 8.52
C SER A 2 20.94 2.44 7.86
N ASP A 3 21.00 1.37 8.63
CA ASP A 3 20.72 0.03 8.12
C ASP A 3 19.29 0.06 7.55
N GLU A 4 19.16 0.08 6.22
CA GLU A 4 17.88 0.08 5.51
C GLU A 4 17.26 -1.32 5.55
N TRP A 5 17.02 -1.82 6.76
CA TRP A 5 16.38 -3.10 6.96
C TRP A 5 14.88 -2.87 6.99
N LEU A 6 14.16 -3.61 6.15
CA LEU A 6 12.70 -3.60 6.15
C LEU A 6 12.20 -4.33 7.38
N ASP A 7 11.19 -3.77 8.05
CA ASP A 7 10.46 -4.52 9.07
C ASP A 7 9.47 -5.51 8.42
N ASN A 8 8.86 -6.39 9.24
CA ASN A 8 7.95 -7.41 8.73
C ASN A 8 6.74 -6.81 7.98
N ALA A 9 6.20 -5.67 8.43
CA ALA A 9 5.06 -5.04 7.76
C ALA A 9 5.48 -4.43 6.43
N GLU A 10 6.65 -3.79 6.38
CA GLU A 10 7.23 -3.25 5.15
C GLU A 10 7.51 -4.38 4.13
N VAL A 11 8.05 -5.52 4.56
CA VAL A 11 8.26 -6.69 3.67
C VAL A 11 6.93 -7.19 3.09
N LEU A 12 5.89 -7.31 3.93
CA LEU A 12 4.58 -7.79 3.50
C LEU A 12 3.89 -6.85 2.52
N VAL A 13 4.15 -5.54 2.58
CA VAL A 13 3.66 -4.57 1.59
C VAL A 13 4.49 -4.61 0.31
N LEU A 14 5.82 -4.69 0.43
CA LEU A 14 6.72 -4.47 -0.70
C LEU A 14 6.80 -5.68 -1.65
N GLN A 15 6.85 -6.91 -1.12
CA GLN A 15 7.03 -8.12 -1.93
C GLN A 15 5.95 -8.32 -3.01
N PRO A 16 4.65 -8.15 -2.73
CA PRO A 16 3.62 -8.31 -3.76
C PRO A 16 3.70 -7.26 -4.89
N LEU A 17 4.32 -6.11 -4.65
CA LEU A 17 4.37 -4.99 -5.61
C LEU A 17 5.46 -5.16 -6.69
N GLU A 18 6.30 -6.19 -6.61
CA GLU A 18 7.36 -6.47 -7.59
C GLU A 18 6.81 -6.59 -9.02
N ASP A 19 5.63 -7.20 -9.15
CA ASP A 19 5.05 -7.56 -10.45
C ASP A 19 4.34 -6.38 -11.14
N SER A 20 3.61 -5.55 -10.39
CA SER A 20 2.80 -4.44 -10.92
C SER A 20 2.19 -3.57 -9.81
N PRO A 21 1.62 -2.39 -10.12
CA PRO A 21 0.77 -1.68 -9.17
C PRO A 21 -0.41 -2.54 -8.74
N LEU A 22 -0.63 -2.65 -7.43
CA LEU A 22 -1.72 -3.45 -6.87
C LEU A 22 -2.65 -2.59 -6.01
N PRO A 23 -3.96 -2.85 -6.06
CA PRO A 23 -4.88 -2.29 -5.08
C PRO A 23 -4.61 -2.88 -3.70
N LEU A 24 -4.85 -2.12 -2.62
CA LEU A 24 -4.46 -2.53 -1.27
C LEU A 24 -5.10 -3.85 -0.79
N TRP A 25 -6.30 -4.20 -1.27
CA TRP A 25 -6.94 -5.48 -0.92
C TRP A 25 -6.23 -6.70 -1.51
N GLU A 26 -5.43 -6.54 -2.57
CA GLU A 26 -4.63 -7.63 -3.16
C GLU A 26 -3.33 -7.88 -2.39
N LEU A 27 -2.95 -7.00 -1.45
CA LEU A 27 -1.83 -7.23 -0.53
C LEU A 27 -2.18 -8.23 0.60
N ARG A 28 -3.40 -8.76 0.61
CA ARG A 28 -3.86 -9.74 1.59
C ARG A 28 -3.17 -11.09 1.37
N TRP A 29 -2.36 -11.51 2.34
CA TRP A 29 -1.69 -12.82 2.28
C TRP A 29 -2.46 -13.98 2.93
N HIS A 30 -3.52 -13.71 3.72
CA HIS A 30 -4.30 -14.75 4.42
C HIS A 30 -5.82 -14.48 4.42
N GLU A 31 -6.60 -15.49 4.03
CA GLU A 31 -8.07 -15.47 4.00
C GLU A 31 -8.73 -15.37 5.39
N VAL A 32 -8.01 -15.71 6.46
CA VAL A 32 -8.54 -15.73 7.83
C VAL A 32 -8.38 -14.38 8.54
N THR A 33 -7.51 -13.50 8.04
CA THR A 33 -7.29 -12.17 8.65
C THR A 33 -8.47 -11.27 8.35
N THR A 34 -9.03 -10.62 9.39
CA THR A 34 -10.08 -9.62 9.20
C THR A 34 -9.53 -8.37 8.53
N VAL A 35 -10.39 -7.62 7.85
CA VAL A 35 -9.98 -6.38 7.16
C VAL A 35 -9.40 -5.34 8.13
N GLN A 36 -9.93 -5.25 9.36
CA GLN A 36 -9.36 -4.37 10.39
C GLN A 36 -7.94 -4.80 10.79
N GLN A 37 -7.72 -6.10 11.01
CA GLN A 37 -6.38 -6.60 11.34
C GLN A 37 -5.39 -6.40 10.19
N LEU A 38 -5.83 -6.53 8.93
CA LEU A 38 -4.98 -6.19 7.78
C LEU A 38 -4.57 -4.72 7.81
N ALA A 39 -5.52 -3.81 8.05
CA ALA A 39 -5.22 -2.38 8.17
C ALA A 39 -4.23 -2.11 9.32
N ASP A 40 -4.45 -2.71 10.49
CA ASP A 40 -3.59 -2.52 11.67
C ASP A 40 -2.16 -3.01 11.44
N ILE A 41 -1.98 -4.08 10.65
CA ILE A 41 -0.67 -4.65 10.33
C ILE A 41 0.01 -3.91 9.17
N LEU A 42 -0.72 -3.64 8.08
CA LEU A 42 -0.13 -3.18 6.83
C LEU A 42 -0.07 -1.67 6.69
N ALA A 43 -1.01 -0.93 7.29
CA ALA A 43 -0.99 0.52 7.18
C ALA A 43 0.31 1.14 7.69
N PRO A 44 0.89 0.72 8.84
CA PRO A 44 2.18 1.24 9.30
C PRO A 44 3.31 0.98 8.29
N GLY A 45 3.41 -0.23 7.73
CA GLY A 45 4.41 -0.59 6.74
C GLY A 45 4.27 0.23 5.45
N LEU A 46 3.04 0.38 4.95
CA LEU A 46 2.73 1.19 3.77
C LEU A 46 3.12 2.66 3.96
N ILE A 47 2.76 3.25 5.11
CA ILE A 47 3.10 4.64 5.46
C ILE A 47 4.63 4.81 5.54
N SER A 48 5.33 3.87 6.20
CA SER A 48 6.78 3.92 6.34
C SER A 48 7.48 3.86 4.97
N LEU A 49 7.11 2.89 4.13
CA LEU A 49 7.65 2.74 2.78
C LEU A 49 7.38 3.98 1.92
N ALA A 50 6.17 4.54 1.97
CA ALA A 50 5.82 5.73 1.22
C ALA A 50 6.59 6.97 1.71
N THR A 51 6.74 7.13 3.02
CA THR A 51 7.53 8.22 3.62
C THR A 51 9.00 8.14 3.22
N ARG A 52 9.54 6.93 3.09
CA ARG A 52 10.92 6.67 2.62
C ARG A 52 11.05 6.73 1.09
N GLY A 53 9.95 6.93 0.37
CA GLY A 53 9.93 7.01 -1.09
C GLY A 53 10.14 5.67 -1.79
N PHE A 54 9.87 4.55 -1.12
CA PHE A 54 10.01 3.20 -1.69
C PHE A 54 8.75 2.72 -2.39
N VAL A 55 7.58 3.20 -1.95
CA VAL A 55 6.28 2.92 -2.56
C VAL A 55 5.57 4.25 -2.84
N GLU A 56 4.90 4.33 -3.99
CA GLU A 56 3.96 5.40 -4.28
C GLU A 56 2.53 4.87 -4.07
N VAL A 57 1.69 5.63 -3.37
CA VAL A 57 0.27 5.30 -3.18
C VAL A 57 -0.57 6.32 -3.92
N ARG A 58 -1.54 5.84 -4.71
CA ARG A 58 -2.48 6.68 -5.45
C ARG A 58 -3.92 6.28 -5.16
N ARG A 59 -4.78 7.28 -5.19
CA ARG A 59 -6.23 7.15 -5.05
C ARG A 59 -6.90 7.17 -6.43
N PHE A 60 -7.80 6.22 -6.66
CA PHE A 60 -8.55 6.05 -7.89
C PHE A 60 -10.06 6.05 -7.63
N HIS A 61 -10.84 6.51 -8.60
CA HIS A 61 -12.30 6.43 -8.59
C HIS A 61 -12.81 5.06 -9.04
N ASN A 62 -12.03 4.35 -9.86
CA ASN A 62 -12.33 3.04 -10.41
C ASN A 62 -11.02 2.26 -10.57
N TRP A 63 -11.11 0.93 -10.50
CA TRP A 63 -9.98 0.04 -10.71
C TRP A 63 -10.43 -1.19 -11.50
N PRO A 64 -9.63 -1.70 -12.46
CA PRO A 64 -8.32 -1.21 -12.89
C PRO A 64 -8.40 0.13 -13.67
N ALA A 65 -7.31 0.91 -13.62
CA ALA A 65 -7.15 2.21 -14.29
C ALA A 65 -5.68 2.43 -14.68
N GLN A 66 -5.39 3.43 -15.52
CA GLN A 66 -3.99 3.78 -15.81
C GLN A 66 -3.37 4.44 -14.58
N TRP A 67 -2.12 4.10 -14.23
CA TRP A 67 -1.46 4.63 -13.01
C TRP A 67 -1.50 6.16 -12.92
N ASP A 68 -1.32 6.85 -14.06
CA ASP A 68 -1.31 8.31 -14.16
C ASP A 68 -2.67 9.00 -14.02
N GLU A 69 -3.76 8.23 -14.00
CA GLU A 69 -5.09 8.74 -13.66
C GLU A 69 -5.31 8.85 -12.14
N GLY A 70 -4.45 8.21 -11.35
CA GLY A 70 -4.53 8.21 -9.89
C GLY A 70 -4.01 9.50 -9.26
N LEU A 71 -4.68 9.95 -8.20
CA LEU A 71 -4.23 11.10 -7.42
C LEU A 71 -3.21 10.65 -6.36
N PRO A 72 -1.98 11.21 -6.33
CA PRO A 72 -0.98 10.89 -5.32
C PRO A 72 -1.49 11.12 -3.90
N LEU A 73 -1.23 10.17 -3.03
CA LEU A 73 -1.60 10.21 -1.62
C LEU A 73 -0.35 10.15 -0.76
N THR A 74 -0.11 11.17 0.06
CA THR A 74 1.14 11.33 0.82
C THR A 74 0.87 11.86 2.23
N GLY A 75 1.86 11.73 3.12
CA GLY A 75 1.83 12.33 4.45
C GLY A 75 0.57 11.98 5.26
N ASP A 76 -0.04 13.01 5.85
CA ASP A 76 -1.21 12.85 6.72
C ASP A 76 -2.43 12.29 6.00
N ASP A 77 -2.61 12.59 4.71
CA ASP A 77 -3.72 12.04 3.93
C ASP A 77 -3.53 10.54 3.71
N LEU A 78 -2.30 10.09 3.45
CA LEU A 78 -2.00 8.66 3.39
C LEU A 78 -2.29 8.00 4.73
N ALA A 79 -1.76 8.54 5.84
CA ALA A 79 -1.97 7.97 7.16
C ALA A 79 -3.45 7.89 7.55
N ARG A 80 -4.24 8.92 7.21
CA ARG A 80 -5.69 8.93 7.46
C ARG A 80 -6.42 7.89 6.63
N GLU A 81 -6.11 7.75 5.35
CA GLU A 81 -6.86 6.84 4.48
C GLU A 81 -6.42 5.38 4.66
N SER A 82 -5.12 5.11 4.82
CA SER A 82 -4.60 3.75 4.95
C SER A 82 -4.99 3.07 6.26
N THR A 83 -5.36 3.82 7.31
CA THR A 83 -5.86 3.25 8.57
C THR A 83 -7.34 2.82 8.49
N ARG A 84 -8.06 3.20 7.42
CA ARG A 84 -9.46 2.81 7.23
C ARG A 84 -9.54 1.37 6.75
N ALA A 85 -10.16 0.48 7.51
CA ALA A 85 -10.36 -0.90 7.07
C ALA A 85 -10.99 -1.00 5.66
N ALA A 86 -11.94 -0.13 5.32
CA ALA A 86 -12.63 -0.16 4.03
C ALA A 86 -11.72 -0.15 2.79
N VAL A 87 -10.53 0.48 2.83
CA VAL A 87 -9.62 0.51 1.66
C VAL A 87 -8.86 -0.80 1.44
N TRP A 88 -8.85 -1.68 2.44
CA TRP A 88 -8.25 -3.02 2.39
C TRP A 88 -9.27 -4.11 2.06
N SER A 89 -10.54 -3.75 1.87
CA SER A 89 -11.60 -4.68 1.49
C SER A 89 -11.62 -4.89 -0.02
N ASP A 90 -11.97 -6.09 -0.46
CA ASP A 90 -12.23 -6.45 -1.85
C ASP A 90 -13.45 -5.74 -2.49
N SER A 91 -14.25 -5.06 -1.67
CA SER A 91 -15.40 -4.25 -2.05
C SER A 91 -15.27 -2.85 -1.47
N PRO A 92 -14.31 -2.04 -1.93
CA PRO A 92 -14.07 -0.71 -1.37
C PRO A 92 -15.24 0.23 -1.71
N GLU A 93 -15.79 0.90 -0.69
CA GLU A 93 -16.85 1.88 -0.90
C GLU A 93 -16.27 3.18 -1.47
N GLY A 94 -16.51 3.41 -2.75
CA GLY A 94 -16.31 4.70 -3.42
C GLY A 94 -14.93 4.89 -4.07
N VAL A 95 -13.83 4.65 -3.35
CA VAL A 95 -12.47 4.87 -3.88
C VAL A 95 -11.53 3.71 -3.61
N VAL A 96 -10.62 3.50 -4.56
CA VAL A 96 -9.59 2.48 -4.51
C VAL A 96 -8.26 3.14 -4.16
N LEU A 97 -7.54 2.57 -3.21
CA LEU A 97 -6.13 2.88 -3.03
C LEU A 97 -5.31 1.78 -3.68
N ALA A 98 -4.32 2.18 -4.47
CA ALA A 98 -3.36 1.26 -5.04
C ALA A 98 -1.94 1.74 -4.72
N ALA A 99 -1.06 0.78 -4.53
CA ALA A 99 0.35 0.98 -4.25
C ALA A 99 1.18 0.50 -5.44
N HIS A 100 2.30 1.18 -5.68
CA HIS A 100 3.26 0.79 -6.70
C HIS A 100 4.68 0.96 -6.16
N ILE A 101 5.51 -0.07 -6.34
CA ILE A 101 6.91 0.00 -5.97
C ILE A 101 7.66 1.01 -6.85
N THR A 102 8.48 1.84 -6.22
CA THR A 102 9.36 2.77 -6.92
C THR A 102 10.69 2.11 -7.30
N GLU A 103 11.48 2.77 -8.13
CA GLU A 103 12.86 2.33 -8.43
C GLU A 103 13.74 2.22 -7.17
N ALA A 104 13.51 3.06 -6.15
CA ALA A 104 14.24 2.95 -4.88
C ALA A 104 13.80 1.71 -4.08
N GLY A 105 12.49 1.44 -4.04
CA GLY A 105 11.94 0.26 -3.36
C GLY A 105 12.41 -1.05 -4.00
N ARG A 106 12.53 -1.11 -5.33
CA ARG A 106 13.01 -2.30 -6.05
C ARG A 106 14.40 -2.77 -5.66
N ARG A 107 15.23 -1.87 -5.12
CA ARG A 107 16.61 -2.22 -4.68
C ARG A 107 16.65 -2.97 -3.34
N LEU A 108 15.49 -3.12 -2.68
CA LEU A 108 15.33 -3.79 -1.40
C LEU A 108 14.69 -5.17 -1.52
N LEU A 109 14.31 -5.59 -2.74
CA LEU A 109 13.86 -6.93 -3.08
C LEU A 109 15.05 -7.76 -3.59
#